data_AF-A0A7R9ZFK7-F1
#
_entry.id   AF-A0A7R9ZFK7-F1
#
_cell.length_a   1.000
_cell.length_b   1.000
_cell.length_c   1.000
_cell.angle_alpha   90.00
_cell.angle_beta   90.00
_cell.angle_gamma   90.00
#
_symmetry.space_group_name_H-M   'P 1'
#
loop_
_entity.id
_entity.type
_entity.pdbx_description
1 polymer ?
#
loop_
_entity_poly.entity_id
_entity_poly.type
_entity_poly.pdbx_seq_one_letter_code
_entity_poly.pdbx_strand_id
1 'polypeptide(L)'
;GGRAKTKKKEKKPHLIVPYTLSENDMRFAIPNGFSHGGEFATYLKDSLRYLVEEGRRTGRPKMMSVGLHCRLVGRPGRAAGLEDFLDYAKGFGTDVWICRRDE
;
A
#
# COMPACT_ATOMS: atom_id res chain seq x y z
N GLY A 1 -1.63 53.71 17.31
CA GLY A 1 -1.18 52.57 16.49
C GLY A 1 -1.89 51.31 16.94
N GLY A 2 -2.88 50.84 16.19
CA GLY A 2 -3.69 49.67 16.54
C GLY A 2 -3.07 48.39 16.01
N ARG A 3 -2.61 47.50 16.91
CA ARG A 3 -2.08 46.18 16.55
C ARG A 3 -3.26 45.24 16.25
N ALA A 4 -3.40 44.81 15.01
CA ALA A 4 -4.44 43.86 14.59
C ALA A 4 -4.29 42.54 15.38
N LYS A 5 -5.35 42.13 16.09
CA LYS A 5 -5.40 40.84 16.78
C LYS A 5 -5.62 39.74 15.75
N THR A 6 -4.62 38.89 15.52
CA THR A 6 -4.75 37.67 14.72
C THR A 6 -5.67 36.67 15.44
N LYS A 7 -6.77 36.29 14.81
CA LYS A 7 -7.67 35.23 15.31
C LYS A 7 -6.90 33.90 15.31
N LYS A 8 -6.84 33.25 16.48
CA LYS A 8 -6.25 31.91 16.65
C LYS A 8 -7.17 30.91 15.94
N LYS A 9 -6.72 30.32 14.83
CA LYS A 9 -7.47 29.24 14.15
C LYS A 9 -7.48 28.00 15.05
N GLU A 10 -8.66 27.46 15.31
CA GLU A 10 -8.80 26.15 15.95
C GLU A 10 -8.16 25.07 15.08
N LYS A 11 -7.32 24.23 15.69
CA LYS A 11 -6.70 23.10 15.01
C LYS A 11 -7.74 21.99 14.89
N LYS A 12 -8.16 21.68 13.65
CA LYS A 12 -9.02 20.53 13.37
C LYS A 12 -8.21 19.23 13.41
N PRO A 13 -8.80 18.10 13.86
CA PRO A 13 -8.17 16.79 13.71
C PRO A 13 -7.81 16.51 12.25
N HIS A 14 -6.64 15.93 12.03
CA HIS A 14 -6.17 15.55 10.70
C HIS A 14 -5.55 14.15 10.77
N LEU A 15 -6.25 13.17 10.21
CA LEU A 15 -5.81 11.77 10.20
C LEU A 15 -4.77 11.58 9.09
N ILE A 16 -3.61 11.03 9.46
CA ILE A 16 -2.61 10.56 8.51
C ILE A 16 -2.75 9.05 8.37
N VAL A 17 -3.00 8.61 7.15
CA VAL A 17 -2.83 7.22 6.77
C VAL A 17 -1.54 7.14 5.94
N PRO A 18 -0.53 6.33 6.30
CA PRO A 18 0.69 6.25 5.51
C PRO A 18 0.43 5.76 4.07
N TYR A 19 1.41 5.97 3.19
CA TYR A 19 1.44 5.46 1.81
C TYR A 19 2.84 4.93 1.49
N THR A 20 3.03 4.30 0.32
CA THR A 20 4.25 3.57 -0.03
C THR A 20 4.87 4.00 -1.37
N LEU A 21 6.20 3.93 -1.41
CA LEU A 21 7.01 3.96 -2.63
C LEU A 21 7.72 2.61 -2.88
N SER A 22 7.67 1.67 -1.93
CA SER A 22 8.27 0.33 -2.05
C SER A 22 7.32 -0.66 -2.70
N GLU A 23 6.13 -0.85 -2.13
CA GLU A 23 5.05 -1.71 -2.65
C GLU A 23 4.26 -0.96 -3.74
N ASN A 24 4.98 -0.51 -4.78
CA ASN A 24 4.44 0.40 -5.78
C ASN A 24 4.93 0.00 -7.18
N ASP A 25 4.01 -0.12 -8.14
CA ASP A 25 4.34 -0.51 -9.51
C ASP A 25 5.17 0.55 -10.26
N MET A 26 5.32 1.77 -9.71
CA MET A 26 6.27 2.76 -10.21
C MET A 26 7.70 2.20 -10.30
N ARG A 27 8.00 1.18 -9.49
CA ARG A 27 9.27 0.46 -9.53
C ARG A 27 9.55 -0.16 -10.91
N PHE A 28 8.55 -0.48 -11.73
CA PHE A 28 8.78 -0.92 -13.12
C PHE A 28 9.41 0.15 -14.04
N ALA A 29 9.47 1.40 -13.60
CA ALA A 29 9.87 2.54 -14.42
C ALA A 29 11.10 3.28 -13.88
N ILE A 30 11.77 2.74 -12.86
CA ILE A 30 12.97 3.34 -12.27
C ILE A 30 14.17 2.37 -12.36
N PRO A 31 15.41 2.88 -12.35
CA PRO A 31 16.59 2.02 -12.23
C PRO A 31 16.49 1.12 -10.98
N ASN A 32 16.92 -0.14 -11.11
CA ASN A 32 16.92 -1.13 -10.03
C ASN A 32 15.53 -1.38 -9.40
N GLY A 33 14.47 -1.23 -10.18
CA GLY A 33 13.14 -1.71 -9.81
C GLY A 33 12.83 -3.07 -10.45
N PHE A 34 11.54 -3.43 -10.48
CA PHE A 34 11.12 -4.75 -10.94
C PHE A 34 11.27 -4.90 -12.45
N SER A 35 11.79 -6.04 -12.88
CA SER A 35 11.97 -6.37 -14.29
C SER A 35 10.67 -6.91 -14.92
N HIS A 36 9.87 -7.68 -14.16
CA HIS A 36 8.64 -8.32 -14.63
C HIS A 36 7.60 -8.51 -13.51
N GLY A 37 6.36 -8.88 -13.89
CA GLY A 37 5.24 -9.04 -12.96
C GLY A 37 5.51 -10.00 -11.80
N GLY A 38 6.21 -11.11 -12.06
CA GLY A 38 6.56 -12.10 -11.02
C GLY A 38 7.41 -11.53 -9.87
N GLU A 39 8.39 -10.67 -10.14
CA GLU A 39 9.19 -10.04 -9.07
C GLU A 39 8.33 -9.12 -8.19
N PHE A 40 7.44 -8.35 -8.82
CA PHE A 40 6.50 -7.49 -8.10
C PHE A 40 5.56 -8.33 -7.22
N ALA A 41 5.00 -9.41 -7.77
CA ALA A 41 4.13 -10.33 -7.03
C ALA A 41 4.86 -10.92 -5.81
N THR A 42 6.05 -11.49 -5.99
CA THR A 42 6.86 -12.03 -4.89
C THR A 42 7.10 -11.00 -3.80
N TYR A 43 7.51 -9.78 -4.18
CA TYR A 43 7.75 -8.70 -3.22
C TYR A 43 6.50 -8.35 -2.41
N LEU A 44 5.34 -8.24 -3.07
CA LEU A 44 4.07 -7.96 -2.37
C LEU A 44 3.65 -9.12 -1.45
N LYS A 45 3.81 -10.37 -1.91
CA LYS A 45 3.47 -11.58 -1.13
C LYS A 45 4.32 -11.67 0.14
N ASP A 46 5.62 -11.45 0.02
CA ASP A 46 6.53 -11.46 1.18
C ASP A 46 6.20 -10.37 2.18
N SER A 47 5.93 -9.14 1.72
CA SER A 47 5.49 -8.03 2.58
C SER A 47 4.18 -8.36 3.30
N LEU A 48 3.16 -8.84 2.58
CA LEU A 48 1.87 -9.20 3.17
C LEU A 48 2.03 -10.34 4.19
N ARG A 49 2.72 -11.41 3.82
CA ARG A 49 2.95 -12.58 4.69
C ARG A 49 3.61 -12.14 5.99
N TYR A 50 4.65 -11.31 5.91
CA TYR A 50 5.35 -10.81 7.08
C TYR A 50 4.41 -10.02 8.01
N LEU A 51 3.59 -9.12 7.46
CA LEU A 51 2.65 -8.32 8.25
C LEU A 51 1.54 -9.18 8.88
N VAL A 52 1.06 -10.21 8.17
CA VAL A 52 0.09 -11.17 8.72
C VAL A 52 0.72 -11.98 9.85
N GLU A 53 1.94 -12.51 9.67
CA GLU A 53 2.68 -13.24 10.70
C GLU A 53 2.96 -12.36 11.93
N GLU A 54 3.37 -11.10 11.73
CA GLU A 54 3.56 -10.13 12.81
C GLU A 54 2.24 -9.86 13.54
N GLY A 55 1.14 -9.66 12.80
CA GLY A 55 -0.20 -9.45 13.34
C GLY A 55 -0.64 -10.63 14.21
N ARG A 56 -0.49 -11.86 13.72
CA ARG A 56 -0.80 -13.10 14.45
C ARG A 56 0.06 -13.25 15.71
N ARG A 57 1.36 -12.99 15.63
CA ARG A 57 2.30 -13.14 16.75
C ARG A 57 2.13 -12.08 17.84
N THR A 58 1.83 -10.85 17.45
CA THR A 58 1.78 -9.70 18.39
C THR A 58 0.37 -9.32 18.82
N GLY A 59 -0.66 -9.85 18.14
CA GLY A 59 -2.04 -9.41 18.30
C GLY A 59 -2.30 -7.98 17.79
N ARG A 60 -1.36 -7.40 17.02
CA ARG A 60 -1.43 -6.00 16.55
C ARG A 60 -1.30 -5.94 15.01
N PRO A 61 -2.40 -6.13 14.26
CA PRO A 61 -2.41 -6.02 12.80
C PRO A 61 -1.91 -4.64 12.32
N LYS A 62 -1.33 -4.61 11.12
CA LYS A 62 -0.83 -3.40 10.45
C LYS A 62 -1.49 -3.27 9.08
N MET A 63 -1.34 -2.09 8.47
CA MET A 63 -1.79 -1.84 7.10
C MET A 63 -0.65 -2.03 6.08
N MET A 64 -1.03 -2.35 4.84
CA MET A 64 -0.16 -2.34 3.67
C MET A 64 -0.84 -1.48 2.60
N SER A 65 -0.11 -0.57 1.97
CA SER A 65 -0.58 0.12 0.76
C SER A 65 0.02 -0.57 -0.46
N VAL A 66 -0.70 -0.59 -1.58
CA VAL A 66 -0.16 -1.02 -2.87
C VAL A 66 -0.43 0.08 -3.89
N GLY A 67 0.64 0.66 -4.43
CA GLY A 67 0.56 1.73 -5.42
C GLY A 67 0.49 1.18 -6.84
N LEU A 68 -0.50 1.61 -7.61
CA LEU A 68 -0.73 1.14 -8.99
C LEU A 68 -0.91 2.31 -9.96
N HIS A 69 -0.39 2.17 -11.17
CA HIS A 69 -0.55 3.14 -12.25
C HIS A 69 -1.07 2.43 -13.51
N CYS A 70 -2.15 2.96 -14.11
CA CYS A 70 -2.79 2.33 -15.28
C CYS A 70 -1.81 2.02 -16.43
N ARG A 71 -0.85 2.92 -16.68
CA ARG A 71 0.15 2.77 -17.75
C ARG A 71 1.28 1.76 -17.46
N LEU A 72 1.39 1.28 -16.21
CA LEU A 72 2.44 0.38 -15.75
C LEU A 72 1.90 -1.03 -15.51
N VAL A 73 1.19 -1.28 -14.40
CA VAL A 73 0.64 -2.61 -14.09
C VAL A 73 -0.41 -3.06 -15.11
N GLY A 74 -1.08 -2.14 -15.80
CA GLY A 74 -2.08 -2.46 -16.83
C GLY A 74 -1.51 -3.13 -18.09
N ARG A 75 -0.19 -3.25 -18.23
CA ARG A 75 0.41 -4.05 -19.31
C ARG A 75 0.21 -5.55 -19.02
N PRO A 76 -0.22 -6.37 -20.00
CA PRO A 76 -0.59 -7.76 -19.74
C PRO A 76 0.43 -8.59 -18.95
N GLY A 77 1.73 -8.51 -19.30
CA GLY A 77 2.79 -9.24 -18.60
C GLY A 77 3.05 -8.79 -17.15
N ARG A 78 2.53 -7.62 -16.74
CA ARG A 78 2.61 -7.11 -15.36
C ARG A 78 1.31 -7.34 -14.60
N ALA A 79 0.17 -7.24 -15.30
CA ALA A 79 -1.16 -7.50 -14.74
C ALA A 79 -1.27 -8.92 -14.16
N ALA A 80 -0.69 -9.92 -14.83
CA ALA A 80 -0.66 -11.30 -14.34
C ALA A 80 0.01 -11.43 -12.94
N GLY A 81 1.03 -10.60 -12.65
CA GLY A 81 1.65 -10.59 -11.31
C GLY A 81 0.77 -9.94 -10.25
N LEU A 82 -0.04 -8.94 -10.62
CA LEU A 82 -1.01 -8.34 -9.71
C LEU A 82 -2.14 -9.31 -9.39
N GLU A 83 -2.66 -10.03 -10.39
CA GLU A 83 -3.67 -11.07 -10.22
C GLU A 83 -3.19 -12.16 -9.26
N ASP A 84 -1.97 -12.67 -9.47
CA ASP A 84 -1.33 -13.65 -8.60
C ASP A 84 -1.17 -13.17 -7.14
N PHE A 85 -0.85 -11.89 -6.93
CA PHE A 85 -0.84 -11.30 -5.58
C PHE A 85 -2.25 -11.21 -4.96
N LEU A 86 -3.26 -10.80 -5.73
CA LEU A 86 -4.63 -10.69 -5.22
C LEU A 86 -5.19 -12.05 -4.82
N ASP A 87 -4.91 -13.10 -5.58
CA ASP A 87 -5.34 -14.45 -5.25
C ASP A 87 -4.62 -14.98 -4.00
N TYR A 88 -3.32 -14.70 -3.86
CA TYR A 88 -2.59 -14.99 -2.63
C TYR A 88 -3.15 -14.26 -1.41
N ALA A 89 -3.46 -12.97 -1.54
CA ALA A 89 -4.03 -12.16 -0.46
C ALA A 89 -5.40 -12.68 -0.02
N LYS A 90 -6.28 -13.05 -0.97
CA LYS A 90 -7.58 -13.68 -0.68
C LYS A 90 -7.44 -15.02 0.03
N GLY A 91 -6.36 -15.76 -0.22
CA GLY A 91 -6.06 -17.03 0.43
C GLY A 91 -5.93 -16.96 1.96
N PHE A 92 -5.71 -15.77 2.53
CA PHE A 92 -5.69 -15.57 3.98
C PHE A 92 -7.07 -15.47 4.63
N GLY A 93 -8.15 -15.43 3.85
CA GLY A 93 -9.52 -15.34 4.37
C GLY A 93 -9.71 -14.11 5.27
N THR A 94 -10.14 -14.32 6.51
CA THR A 94 -10.44 -13.25 7.47
C THR A 94 -9.21 -12.54 8.03
N ASP A 95 -8.01 -13.09 7.84
CA ASP A 95 -6.78 -12.47 8.35
C ASP A 95 -6.33 -11.27 7.50
N VAL A 96 -6.93 -11.06 6.32
CA VAL A 96 -6.65 -9.94 5.43
C VAL A 96 -7.94 -9.20 5.08
N TRP A 97 -7.96 -7.90 5.34
CA TRP A 97 -9.05 -7.01 4.93
C TRP A 97 -8.60 -6.11 3.78
N ILE A 98 -9.16 -6.33 2.59
CA ILE A 98 -8.97 -5.47 1.42
C ILE A 98 -10.02 -4.37 1.49
N CYS A 99 -9.57 -3.12 1.66
CA CYS A 99 -10.43 -1.97 1.89
C CYS A 99 -10.03 -0.76 1.04
N ARG A 100 -10.97 0.17 0.91
CA ARG A 100 -10.70 1.54 0.52
C ARG A 100 -10.09 2.29 1.70
N ARG A 101 -9.40 3.38 1.38
CA ARG A 101 -8.69 4.21 2.36
C ARG A 101 -9.64 5.02 3.26
N ASP A 102 -10.88 5.20 2.84
CA ASP A 102 -11.92 5.96 3.53
C ASP A 102 -12.89 5.08 4.34
N GLU A 103 -12.64 3.77 4.38
CA GLU A 103 -13.39 2.79 5.20
C GLU A 103 -12.83 2.66 6.61
#